data_AF-A0A640Y2Z0-F1
#
_entry.id   AF-A0A640Y2Z0-F1
#
_cell.length_a   1.000
_cell.length_b   1.000
_cell.length_c   1.000
_cell.angle_alpha   90.00
_cell.angle_beta   90.00
_cell.angle_gamma   90.00
#
_symmetry.space_group_name_H-M   'P 1'
#
loop_
_entity.id
_entity.type
_entity.pdbx_description
1 polymer ?
#
loop_
_entity_poly.entity_id
_entity_poly.type
_entity_poly.pdbx_seq_one_letter_code
_entity_poly.pdbx_strand_id
1 'polypeptide(L)'
;MEGGFGMFGDPDELQARLGELAESMQGAQKVAFADQAIQLAVSMTVAAIGQVELSGSTDEQASQVRDVIRLIFPEAVTLVSEARQGLS
;
A
#
# COMPACT_ATOMS: atom_id res chain seq x y z
N MET A 1 -26.69 21.68 41.48
CA MET A 1 -27.08 21.87 40.07
C MET A 1 -25.87 22.46 39.37
N GLU A 2 -24.80 21.73 39.10
CA GLU A 2 -24.69 20.45 38.37
C GLU A 2 -25.13 20.58 36.91
N GLY A 3 -24.15 20.39 36.01
CA GLY A 3 -24.34 19.93 34.63
C GLY A 3 -24.68 20.99 33.59
N GLY A 4 -23.72 21.33 32.71
CA GLY A 4 -24.11 22.00 31.46
C GLY A 4 -23.00 22.38 30.49
N PHE A 5 -21.85 22.85 30.97
CA PHE A 5 -20.90 23.55 30.07
C PHE A 5 -19.42 23.24 30.29
N GLY A 6 -19.10 22.16 31.02
CA GLY A 6 -17.73 21.66 31.21
C GLY A 6 -17.43 20.36 30.46
N MET A 7 -18.31 19.93 29.53
CA MET A 7 -18.17 18.66 28.80
C MET A 7 -17.57 18.81 27.39
N PHE A 8 -17.24 20.03 26.98
CA PHE A 8 -16.46 20.30 25.78
C PHE A 8 -15.24 21.10 26.23
N GLY A 9 -14.09 20.42 26.31
CA GLY A 9 -12.83 21.02 26.74
C GLY A 9 -12.47 22.26 25.93
N ASP A 10 -11.64 23.13 26.51
CA ASP A 10 -11.26 24.43 25.96
C ASP A 10 -10.94 24.35 24.45
N PRO A 11 -11.38 25.35 23.64
CA PRO A 11 -11.23 25.33 22.18
C PRO A 11 -9.79 25.13 21.72
N ASP A 12 -8.81 25.58 22.50
CA ASP A 12 -7.38 25.40 22.22
C ASP A 12 -6.91 23.94 22.46
N GLU A 13 -7.45 23.26 23.47
CA GLU A 13 -7.15 21.84 23.72
C GLU A 13 -7.79 20.95 22.65
N LEU A 14 -8.99 21.32 22.20
CA LEU A 14 -9.66 20.71 21.04
C LEU A 14 -8.85 20.92 19.76
N GLN A 15 -8.33 22.12 19.52
CA GLN A 15 -7.51 22.42 18.36
C GLN A 15 -6.17 21.66 18.38
N ALA A 16 -5.52 21.57 19.54
CA ALA A 16 -4.28 20.79 19.72
C ALA A 16 -4.52 19.28 19.44
N ARG A 17 -5.61 18.71 19.99
CA ARG A 17 -5.98 17.31 19.72
C ARG A 17 -6.37 17.08 18.26
N LEU A 18 -7.03 18.04 17.61
CA LEU A 18 -7.34 17.96 16.18
C LEU A 18 -6.08 18.05 15.32
N GLY A 19 -5.07 18.82 15.73
CA GLY A 19 -3.76 18.89 15.07
C GLY A 19 -2.99 17.57 15.17
N GLU A 20 -2.88 16.99 16.37
CA GLU A 20 -2.27 15.67 16.56
C GLU A 20 -3.06 14.54 15.86
N LEU A 21 -4.40 14.64 15.83
CA LEU A 21 -5.24 13.74 15.07
C LEU A 21 -5.01 13.89 13.56
N ALA A 22 -4.85 15.13 13.07
CA ALA A 22 -4.58 15.38 11.66
C ALA A 22 -3.21 14.86 11.21
N GLU A 23 -2.16 15.05 12.01
CA GLU A 23 -0.83 14.48 11.74
C GLU A 23 -0.84 12.94 11.77
N SER A 24 -1.48 12.35 12.78
CA SER A 24 -1.59 10.88 12.88
C SER A 24 -2.44 10.28 11.74
N MET A 25 -3.51 10.95 11.32
CA MET A 25 -4.31 10.55 10.16
C MET A 25 -3.53 10.68 8.85
N GLN A 26 -2.74 11.74 8.67
CA GLN A 26 -1.90 11.91 7.48
C GLN A 26 -0.81 10.84 7.38
N GLY A 27 -0.15 10.52 8.49
CA GLY A 27 0.82 9.42 8.56
C GLY A 27 0.20 8.06 8.25
N ALA A 28 -0.96 7.77 8.83
CA ALA A 28 -1.68 6.51 8.60
C ALA A 28 -2.17 6.36 7.15
N GLN A 29 -2.64 7.44 6.51
CA GLN A 29 -3.09 7.43 5.11
C GLN A 29 -1.95 7.17 4.13
N LYS A 30 -0.76 7.75 4.35
CA LYS A 30 0.42 7.49 3.50
C LYS A 30 0.84 6.01 3.54
N VAL A 31 0.78 5.37 4.71
CA VAL A 31 1.10 3.94 4.87
C VAL A 31 0.05 3.06 4.19
N ALA A 32 -1.25 3.34 4.39
CA ALA A 32 -2.32 2.58 3.77
C ALA A 32 -2.30 2.66 2.23
N PHE A 33 -1.97 3.82 1.66
CA PHE A 33 -1.81 3.99 0.21
C PHE A 33 -0.66 3.13 -0.35
N ALA A 34 0.46 3.06 0.38
CA ALA A 34 1.60 2.26 -0.02
C ALA A 34 1.29 0.75 -0.06
N ASP A 35 0.60 0.23 0.95
CA ASP A 35 0.22 -1.19 0.99
C ASP A 35 -0.73 -1.55 -0.14
N GLN A 36 -1.68 -0.66 -0.47
CA GLN A 36 -2.59 -0.84 -1.61
C GLN A 36 -1.85 -0.84 -2.95
N ALA A 37 -0.83 0.01 -3.12
CA ALA A 37 0.00 0.04 -4.33
C ALA A 37 0.86 -1.24 -4.48
N ILE A 38 1.44 -1.76 -3.39
CA ILE A 38 2.15 -3.05 -3.39
C ILE A 38 1.20 -4.17 -3.80
N GLN A 39 0.02 -4.21 -3.18
CA GLN A 39 -0.97 -5.24 -3.48
C GLN A 39 -1.40 -5.19 -4.96
N LEU A 40 -1.62 -3.99 -5.50
CA LEU A 40 -1.92 -3.79 -6.92
C LEU A 40 -0.80 -4.34 -7.82
N ALA A 41 0.46 -4.01 -7.53
CA ALA A 41 1.61 -4.48 -8.31
C ALA A 41 1.74 -6.02 -8.30
N VAL A 42 1.50 -6.65 -7.14
CA VAL A 42 1.47 -8.10 -7.01
C VAL A 42 0.32 -8.70 -7.83
N SER A 43 -0.90 -8.13 -7.71
CA SER A 43 -2.05 -8.59 -8.48
C SER A 43 -1.84 -8.48 -9.99
N MET A 44 -1.24 -7.39 -10.46
CA MET A 44 -0.88 -7.22 -11.88
C MET A 44 0.15 -8.26 -12.33
N THR A 45 1.15 -8.57 -11.51
CA THR A 45 2.16 -9.59 -11.81
C THR A 45 1.53 -10.98 -11.93
N VAL A 46 0.62 -11.34 -11.01
CA VAL A 46 -0.11 -12.62 -11.06
C VAL A 46 -0.99 -12.70 -12.31
N ALA A 47 -1.70 -11.62 -12.64
CA ALA A 47 -2.52 -11.56 -13.84
C ALA A 47 -1.69 -11.69 -15.13
N ALA A 48 -0.50 -11.10 -15.18
CA ALA A 48 0.41 -11.20 -16.30
C ALA A 48 0.95 -12.63 -16.47
N ILE A 49 1.34 -13.30 -15.38
CA ILE A 49 1.77 -14.71 -15.41
C ILE A 49 0.65 -15.62 -15.92
N GLY A 50 -0.60 -15.36 -15.53
CA GLY A 50 -1.76 -16.13 -15.98
C GLY A 50 -2.04 -16.04 -17.49
N GLN A 51 -1.44 -15.08 -18.20
CA GLN A 51 -1.54 -14.96 -19.66
C GLN A 51 -0.38 -15.66 -20.40
N VAL A 52 0.62 -16.16 -19.69
CA VAL A 52 1.76 -16.84 -20.32
C VAL A 52 1.33 -18.22 -20.80
N GLU A 53 1.50 -18.47 -22.09
CA GLU A 53 1.35 -19.80 -22.66
C GLU A 53 2.55 -20.67 -22.29
N LEU A 54 2.34 -21.63 -21.40
CA LEU A 54 3.36 -22.58 -20.97
C LEU A 54 3.32 -23.83 -21.85
N SER A 55 4.50 -24.38 -22.15
CA SER A 55 4.63 -25.60 -22.96
C SER A 55 5.64 -26.57 -22.38
N GLY A 56 5.55 -27.84 -22.76
CA GLY A 56 6.44 -28.90 -22.29
C GLY A 56 5.96 -29.61 -21.03
N SER A 57 6.88 -30.34 -20.39
CA SER A 57 6.69 -31.07 -19.14
C SER A 57 6.51 -30.15 -17.93
N THR A 58 6.01 -30.69 -16.82
CA THR A 58 5.77 -29.92 -15.59
C THR A 58 7.00 -29.14 -15.10
N ASP A 59 8.20 -29.74 -15.19
CA ASP A 59 9.45 -29.09 -14.77
C ASP A 59 9.83 -27.94 -15.71
N GLU A 60 9.61 -28.10 -17.02
CA GLU A 60 9.86 -27.04 -18.01
C GLU A 60 8.88 -25.87 -17.83
N GLN A 61 7.61 -26.16 -17.57
CA GLN A 61 6.60 -25.15 -17.26
C GLN A 61 6.95 -24.39 -15.97
N ALA A 62 7.42 -25.09 -14.93
CA ALA A 62 7.85 -24.46 -13.69
C ALA A 62 9.09 -23.56 -13.88
N SER A 63 10.00 -23.92 -14.79
CA SER A 63 11.13 -23.06 -15.17
C SER A 63 10.64 -21.80 -15.89
N GLN A 64 9.74 -21.95 -16.87
CA GLN A 64 9.17 -20.83 -17.64
C GLN A 64 8.46 -19.82 -16.72
N VAL A 65 7.64 -20.28 -15.78
CA VAL A 65 6.99 -19.41 -14.78
C VAL A 65 8.02 -18.66 -13.94
N ARG A 66 9.10 -19.33 -13.54
CA ARG A 66 10.17 -18.71 -12.73
C ARG A 66 10.91 -17.63 -13.50
N ASP A 67 11.13 -17.83 -14.79
CA ASP A 67 11.79 -16.86 -15.67
C ASP A 67 10.92 -15.63 -15.91
N VAL A 68 9.61 -15.82 -16.08
CA VAL A 68 8.63 -14.73 -16.16
C VAL A 68 8.60 -13.91 -14.86
N ILE A 69 8.53 -14.57 -13.71
CA ILE A 69 8.54 -13.90 -12.40
C ILE A 69 9.81 -13.06 -12.21
N ARG A 70 10.98 -13.60 -12.62
CA ARG A 70 12.27 -12.90 -12.54
C ARG A 70 12.29 -11.61 -13.35
N LEU A 71 11.56 -11.55 -14.46
CA LEU A 71 11.48 -10.37 -15.30
C LEU A 71 10.49 -9.34 -14.73
N ILE A 72 9.27 -9.77 -14.41
CA ILE A 72 8.15 -8.85 -14.15
C ILE A 72 8.15 -8.33 -12.71
N PHE A 73 8.49 -9.18 -11.74
CA PHE A 73 8.36 -8.81 -10.32
C PHE A 73 9.29 -7.65 -9.89
N PRO A 74 10.58 -7.61 -10.28
CA PRO A 74 11.46 -6.51 -9.91
C PRO A 74 11.00 -5.15 -10.45
N GLU A 75 10.46 -5.11 -11.67
CA GLU A 75 9.95 -3.86 -12.26
C GLU A 75 8.71 -3.35 -11.52
N ALA A 76 7.77 -4.26 -11.22
CA ALA A 76 6.58 -3.95 -10.45
C ALA A 76 6.93 -3.42 -9.03
N VAL A 77 7.93 -4.01 -8.37
CA VAL A 77 8.42 -3.56 -7.06
C VAL A 77 9.13 -2.21 -7.14
N THR A 78 9.93 -1.99 -8.19
CA THR A 78 10.65 -0.72 -8.41
C THR A 78 9.66 0.43 -8.56
N LEU A 79 8.65 0.25 -9.41
CA LEU A 79 7.61 1.25 -9.64
C LEU A 79 6.87 1.63 -8.34
N VAL A 80 6.58 0.65 -7.48
CA VAL A 80 5.96 0.93 -6.17
C VAL A 80 6.94 1.61 -5.22
N SER A 81 8.21 1.21 -5.22
CA SER A 81 9.26 1.84 -4.39
C SER A 81 9.41 3.32 -4.74
N GLU A 82 9.44 3.66 -6.02
CA GLU A 82 9.49 5.05 -6.51
C GLU A 82 8.22 5.82 -6.12
N ALA A 83 7.04 5.22 -6.30
CA ALA A 83 5.78 5.83 -5.88
C ALA A 83 5.75 6.11 -4.36
N ARG A 84 6.34 5.24 -3.54
CA ARG A 84 6.47 5.46 -2.08
C ARG A 84 7.45 6.58 -1.75
N GLN A 85 8.60 6.63 -2.41
CA GLN A 85 9.62 7.66 -2.18
C GLN A 85 9.14 9.06 -2.60
N GLY A 86 8.29 9.15 -3.64
CA GLY A 86 7.66 10.40 -4.05
C GLY A 86 6.59 10.94 -3.09
N LEU A 87 6.12 10.13 -2.13
CA LEU A 87 5.10 10.50 -1.14
C LEU A 87 5.68 10.90 0.23
N SER A 88 6.97 10.65 0.46
CA SER A 88 7.69 11.02 1.69
C SER A 88 7.95 12.52 1.80
#